data_AF-A0A7V2K687-F1
#
_entry.id   AF-A0A7V2K687-F1
#
_cell.length_a   1.000
_cell.length_b   1.000
_cell.length_c   1.000
_cell.angle_alpha   90.00
_cell.angle_beta   90.00
_cell.angle_gamma   90.00
#
_symmetry.space_group_name_H-M   'P 1'
#
loop_
_entity.id
_entity.type
_entity.pdbx_description
1 polymer ?
#
loop_
_entity_poly.entity_id
_entity_poly.type
_entity_poly.pdbx_seq_one_letter_code
_entity_poly.pdbx_strand_id
1 'polypeptide(L)'
;MKKRILFTVFILLQLGYFTCGILYHKGKIEKGRKIILKVKPRDPYSPVRGRYLHVTYTISDLPSRLLEGEKRGIQRGEEVFVVLEKKGDVWEARKIVKEKPESGVFIKGKVKYSWQG
;
A
#
# COMPACT_ATOMS: atom_id res chain seq x y z
N MET A 1 -18.12 20.10 -44.78
CA MET A 1 -17.96 20.81 -43.48
C MET A 1 -18.20 19.91 -42.27
N LYS A 2 -19.34 19.18 -42.19
CA LYS A 2 -19.63 18.23 -41.09
C LYS A 2 -18.54 17.19 -40.79
N LYS A 3 -17.88 16.63 -41.81
CA LYS A 3 -16.78 15.64 -41.63
C LYS A 3 -15.53 16.24 -40.94
N ARG A 4 -15.20 17.51 -41.22
CA ARG A 4 -14.07 18.21 -40.57
C ARG A 4 -14.38 18.50 -39.11
N ILE A 5 -15.63 18.89 -38.81
CA ILE A 5 -16.10 19.10 -37.43
C ILE A 5 -16.07 17.77 -36.66
N LEU A 6 -16.59 16.69 -37.23
CA LEU A 6 -16.57 15.36 -36.60
C LEU A 6 -15.14 14.90 -36.30
N PHE A 7 -14.21 15.09 -37.25
CA PHE A 7 -12.80 14.76 -37.05
C PHE A 7 -12.15 15.60 -35.94
N THR A 8 -12.45 16.90 -35.88
CA THR A 8 -11.95 17.80 -34.83
C THR A 8 -12.48 17.40 -33.46
N VAL A 9 -13.77 17.07 -33.36
CA VAL A 9 -14.39 16.58 -32.12
C VAL A 9 -13.75 15.26 -31.67
N PHE A 10 -13.46 14.35 -32.60
CA PHE A 10 -12.82 13.07 -32.28
C PHE A 10 -11.41 13.26 -31.71
N ILE A 11 -10.61 14.17 -32.28
CA ILE A 11 -9.28 14.51 -31.75
C ILE A 11 -9.40 15.15 -30.35
N LEU A 12 -10.34 16.09 -30.17
CA LEU A 12 -10.57 16.72 -28.88
C LEU A 12 -11.03 15.71 -27.81
N LEU A 13 -11.86 14.74 -28.19
CA LEU A 13 -12.31 13.66 -27.32
C LEU A 13 -11.11 12.81 -26.86
N GLN A 14 -10.22 12.44 -27.78
CA GLN A 14 -9.01 11.68 -27.45
C GLN A 14 -8.08 12.45 -26.50
N LEU A 15 -7.83 13.72 -26.79
CA LEU A 15 -7.03 14.59 -25.91
C LEU A 15 -7.70 14.77 -24.53
N GLY A 16 -9.02 14.93 -24.51
CA GLY A 16 -9.83 15.02 -23.29
C GLY A 16 -9.72 13.76 -22.43
N TYR A 17 -9.74 12.58 -23.06
CA TYR A 17 -9.58 11.31 -22.36
C TYR A 17 -8.22 11.20 -21.66
N PHE A 18 -7.13 11.50 -22.38
CA PHE A 18 -5.77 11.46 -21.81
C PHE A 18 -5.58 12.48 -20.68
N THR A 19 -6.02 13.72 -20.90
CA THR A 19 -5.89 14.80 -19.89
C THR A 19 -6.69 14.48 -18.63
N CYS A 20 -7.91 13.96 -18.76
CA CYS A 20 -8.72 13.50 -17.63
C CYS A 20 -8.00 12.41 -16.81
N GLY A 21 -7.42 11.42 -17.49
CA GLY A 21 -6.63 10.37 -16.84
C GLY A 21 -5.45 10.92 -16.04
N ILE A 22 -4.70 11.87 -16.59
CA ILE A 22 -3.55 12.50 -15.94
C ILE A 22 -3.99 13.28 -14.69
N LEU A 23 -5.03 14.12 -14.81
CA LEU A 23 -5.53 14.92 -13.70
C LEU A 23 -6.06 14.06 -12.55
N TYR A 24 -6.76 12.96 -12.88
CA TYR A 24 -7.25 12.00 -11.90
C TYR A 24 -6.12 11.37 -11.09
N HIS A 25 -5.03 10.95 -11.74
CA HIS A 25 -3.88 10.35 -11.06
C HIS A 25 -3.09 11.38 -10.25
N LYS A 26 -2.86 12.58 -10.80
CA LYS A 26 -2.21 13.68 -10.07
C LYS A 26 -2.95 14.02 -8.78
N GLY A 27 -4.28 14.18 -8.85
CA GLY A 27 -5.08 14.50 -7.67
C GLY A 27 -5.01 13.43 -6.57
N LYS A 28 -4.82 12.15 -6.91
CA LYS A 28 -4.60 11.08 -5.93
C LYS A 28 -3.24 11.18 -5.25
N ILE A 29 -2.20 11.51 -6.00
CA ILE A 29 -0.83 11.62 -5.48
C ILE A 29 -0.70 12.86 -4.58
N GLU A 30 -1.24 14.00 -5.02
CA GLU A 30 -1.20 15.25 -4.26
C GLU A 30 -1.98 15.18 -2.95
N LYS A 31 -3.13 14.48 -2.94
CA LYS A 31 -3.90 14.21 -1.72
C LYS A 31 -3.33 13.05 -0.90
N GLY A 32 -2.35 12.33 -1.43
CA GLY A 32 -1.70 11.20 -0.77
C GLY A 32 -0.83 11.66 0.40
N ARG A 33 -0.83 10.89 1.50
CA ARG A 33 0.06 11.13 2.63
C ARG A 33 1.39 10.40 2.41
N LYS A 34 2.51 11.12 2.51
CA LYS A 34 3.85 10.52 2.47
C LYS A 34 4.13 9.79 3.79
N ILE A 35 4.37 8.48 3.72
CA ILE A 35 4.70 7.62 4.86
C ILE A 35 6.09 7.02 4.62
N ILE A 36 7.05 7.36 5.48
CA ILE A 36 8.40 6.80 5.44
C ILE A 36 8.42 5.58 6.36
N LEU A 37 8.80 4.42 5.82
CA LEU A 37 8.84 3.15 6.53
C LEU A 37 10.26 2.63 6.65
N LYS A 38 10.57 1.96 7.77
CA LYS A 38 11.87 1.32 7.95
C LYS A 38 11.99 0.09 7.07
N VAL A 39 13.09 0.02 6.32
CA VAL A 39 13.44 -1.14 5.48
C VAL A 39 14.16 -2.18 6.32
N LYS A 40 13.85 -3.45 6.07
CA LYS A 40 14.54 -4.64 6.56
C LYS A 40 15.10 -5.39 5.34
N PRO A 41 16.38 -5.18 4.98
CA PRO A 41 16.96 -5.84 3.83
C PRO A 41 17.06 -7.34 4.10
N ARG A 42 16.61 -8.15 3.15
CA ARG A 42 16.85 -9.59 3.12
C ARG A 42 17.68 -9.89 1.89
N ASP A 43 18.78 -10.61 2.06
CA ASP A 43 19.69 -11.00 0.98
C ASP A 43 19.50 -12.49 0.65
N PRO A 44 18.46 -12.85 -0.12
CA PRO A 44 18.24 -14.21 -0.55
C PRO A 44 19.24 -14.61 -1.63
N TYR A 45 19.84 -15.78 -1.47
CA TYR A 45 20.58 -16.44 -2.54
C TYR A 45 19.65 -17.37 -3.32
N SER A 46 19.70 -17.32 -4.66
CA SER A 46 19.01 -18.28 -5.52
C SER A 46 19.97 -18.86 -6.56
N PRO A 47 20.12 -20.20 -6.66
CA PRO A 47 21.01 -20.82 -7.64
C PRO A 47 20.70 -20.47 -9.10
N VAL A 48 19.43 -20.19 -9.42
CA VAL A 48 19.00 -19.87 -10.80
C VAL A 48 19.01 -18.36 -11.08
N ARG A 49 18.63 -17.53 -10.09
CA ARG A 49 18.52 -16.07 -10.25
C ARG A 49 19.78 -15.30 -9.83
N GLY A 50 20.77 -15.98 -9.26
CA GLY A 50 21.94 -15.35 -8.68
C GLY A 50 21.60 -14.54 -7.42
N ARG A 51 22.33 -13.44 -7.22
CA ARG A 51 22.15 -12.52 -6.08
C ARG A 51 21.14 -11.43 -6.45
N TYR A 52 20.16 -11.22 -5.59
CA TYR A 52 19.16 -10.17 -5.77
C TYR A 52 18.75 -9.60 -4.41
N LEU A 53 18.45 -8.30 -4.36
CA LEU A 53 18.00 -7.66 -3.13
C LEU A 53 16.49 -7.83 -2.96
N HIS A 54 16.07 -8.42 -1.84
CA HIS A 54 14.66 -8.47 -1.46
C HIS A 54 14.39 -7.43 -0.36
N VAL A 55 13.81 -6.30 -0.76
CA VAL A 55 13.45 -5.20 0.14
C VAL A 55 12.14 -5.55 0.85
N THR A 56 12.23 -5.84 2.15
CA THR A 56 11.05 -6.00 3.03
C THR A 56 10.97 -4.81 3.97
N TYR A 57 9.80 -4.51 4.52
CA TYR A 57 9.63 -3.45 5.53
C TYR A 57 9.50 -4.06 6.92
N THR A 58 9.90 -3.33 7.95
CA THR A 58 9.71 -3.78 9.34
C THR A 58 8.23 -4.04 9.65
N ILE A 59 7.32 -3.26 9.05
CA ILE A 59 5.86 -3.44 9.24
C ILE A 59 5.29 -4.70 8.56
N SER A 60 6.07 -5.39 7.72
CA SER A 60 5.65 -6.64 7.08
C SER A 60 5.76 -7.84 8.03
N ASP A 61 6.65 -7.75 9.02
CA ASP A 61 6.86 -8.76 10.07
C ASP A 61 6.55 -8.15 11.43
N LEU A 62 5.30 -8.26 11.88
CA LEU A 62 4.88 -7.70 13.17
C LEU A 62 4.72 -8.79 14.23
N PRO A 63 5.15 -8.55 15.47
CA PRO A 63 4.94 -9.49 16.56
C PRO A 63 3.44 -9.58 16.88
N SER A 64 2.97 -10.81 17.17
CA SER A 64 1.58 -11.11 17.52
C SER A 64 1.07 -10.36 18.76
N ARG A 65 1.97 -9.80 19.57
CA ARG A 65 1.64 -8.97 20.74
C ARG A 65 1.01 -7.62 20.37
N LEU A 66 1.24 -7.12 19.16
CA LEU A 66 0.63 -5.87 18.66
C LEU A 66 -0.80 -6.05 18.17
N LEU A 67 -1.28 -7.30 18.10
CA LEU A 67 -2.65 -7.57 17.74
C LEU A 67 -3.58 -7.26 18.93
N GLU A 68 -4.49 -6.31 18.72
CA GLU A 68 -5.59 -6.07 19.64
C GLU A 68 -6.71 -7.08 19.39
N GLY A 69 -7.22 -7.70 20.47
CA GLY A 69 -8.25 -8.75 20.41
C GLY A 69 -7.70 -10.17 20.57
N GLU A 70 -8.49 -11.17 20.16
CA GLU A 70 -8.13 -12.57 20.32
C GLU A 70 -6.97 -12.99 19.40
N LYS A 71 -5.80 -13.24 20.01
CA LYS A 71 -4.57 -13.71 19.33
C LYS A 71 -4.76 -14.97 18.49
N ARG A 72 -5.74 -15.81 18.82
CA ARG A 72 -6.02 -17.08 18.15
C ARG A 72 -6.77 -16.94 16.82
N GLY A 73 -7.24 -15.74 16.49
CA GLY A 73 -8.23 -15.57 15.43
C GLY A 73 -7.71 -15.13 14.06
N ILE A 74 -6.41 -14.89 13.84
CA ILE A 74 -5.95 -14.42 12.52
C ILE A 74 -5.63 -15.58 11.60
N GLN A 75 -6.39 -15.67 10.51
CA GLN A 75 -6.18 -16.65 9.46
C GLN A 75 -5.40 -16.07 8.28
N ARG A 76 -4.76 -16.95 7.53
CA ARG A 76 -4.13 -16.60 6.27
C ARG A 76 -5.19 -16.08 5.29
N GLY A 77 -4.88 -14.95 4.64
CA GLY A 77 -5.78 -14.29 3.69
C GLY A 77 -6.70 -13.23 4.32
N GLU A 78 -6.78 -13.18 5.65
CA GLU A 78 -7.60 -12.19 6.36
C GLU A 78 -7.06 -10.77 6.15
N GLU A 79 -7.98 -9.81 6.05
CA GLU A 79 -7.65 -8.39 5.95
C GLU A 79 -7.43 -7.81 7.34
N VAL A 80 -6.34 -7.05 7.49
CA VAL A 80 -5.99 -6.39 8.75
C VAL A 80 -5.58 -4.96 8.47
N PHE A 81 -5.76 -4.10 9.47
CA PHE A 81 -5.35 -2.71 9.43
C PHE A 81 -4.25 -2.49 10.47
N VAL A 82 -3.11 -2.00 10.01
CA VAL A 82 -1.97 -1.65 10.85
C VAL A 82 -2.03 -0.16 11.12
N VAL A 83 -2.29 0.23 12.36
CA VAL A 83 -2.25 1.63 12.79
C VAL A 83 -0.80 2.05 12.98
N LEU A 84 -0.46 3.18 12.39
CA LEU A 84 0.90 3.72 12.40
C LEU A 84 1.01 4.92 13.34
N GLU A 85 2.18 5.05 13.95
CA GLU A 85 2.58 6.19 14.75
C GLU A 85 3.92 6.73 14.24
N LYS A 86 4.05 8.06 14.20
CA LYS A 86 5.27 8.71 13.72
C LYS A 86 6.28 8.77 14.86
N LYS A 87 7.46 8.19 14.64
CA LYS A 87 8.59 8.18 15.58
C LYS A 87 9.81 8.81 14.90
N GLY A 88 10.07 10.07 15.21
CA GLY A 88 11.03 10.88 14.45
C GLY A 88 10.56 11.05 13.01
N ASP A 89 11.38 10.67 12.04
CA ASP A 89 11.05 10.78 10.62
C ASP A 89 10.36 9.54 10.01
N VAL A 90 10.29 8.45 10.77
CA VAL A 90 9.78 7.16 10.30
C VAL A 90 8.46 6.82 10.99
N TRP A 91 7.60 6.09 10.29
CA TRP A 91 6.36 5.55 10.83
C TRP A 91 6.58 4.11 11.29
N GLU A 92 6.22 3.83 12.55
CA GLU A 92 6.27 2.49 13.15
C GLU A 92 4.84 1.96 13.39
N ALA A 93 4.69 0.64 13.35
CA ALA A 93 3.42 -0.01 13.65
C ALA A 93 3.14 0.04 15.15
N ARG A 94 2.04 0.67 15.53
CA ARG A 94 1.59 0.76 16.93
C ARG A 94 0.70 -0.43 17.30
N LYS A 95 -0.23 -0.80 16.42
CA LYS A 95 -1.19 -1.87 16.67
C LYS A 95 -1.77 -2.44 15.39
N ILE A 96 -2.28 -3.66 15.49
CA ILE A 96 -2.99 -4.35 14.43
C ILE A 96 -4.43 -4.53 14.88
N VAL A 97 -5.37 -4.13 14.03
CA VAL A 97 -6.82 -4.25 14.26
C VAL A 97 -7.46 -4.94 13.05
N LYS A 98 -8.49 -5.74 13.29
CA LYS A 98 -9.25 -6.41 12.22
C LYS A 98 -10.25 -5.47 11.55
N GLU A 99 -10.84 -4.60 12.35
CA GLU A 99 -11.80 -3.61 11.88
C GLU A 99 -11.11 -2.33 11.43
N LYS A 100 -11.72 -1.64 10.47
CA LYS A 100 -11.18 -0.39 9.95
C LYS A 100 -11.24 0.68 11.04
N PRO A 101 -10.12 1.28 11.46
CA PRO A 101 -10.14 2.33 12.47
C PRO A 101 -10.84 3.58 11.94
N GLU A 102 -11.61 4.24 12.79
CA GLU A 102 -12.36 5.46 12.46
C GLU A 102 -11.44 6.67 12.22
N SER A 103 -10.30 6.71 12.92
CA SER A 103 -9.35 7.81 12.85
C SER A 103 -7.90 7.33 12.97
N GLY A 104 -6.97 8.18 12.52
CA GLY A 104 -5.54 7.89 12.54
C GLY A 104 -4.99 7.44 11.18
N VAL A 105 -3.66 7.31 11.11
CA VAL A 105 -2.97 6.81 9.93
C VAL A 105 -2.87 5.30 10.03
N PHE A 106 -3.36 4.60 9.01
CA PHE A 106 -3.30 3.14 8.97
C PHE A 106 -2.95 2.65 7.56
N ILE A 107 -2.39 1.44 7.50
CA ILE A 107 -2.14 0.70 6.27
C ILE A 107 -3.00 -0.56 6.28
N LYS A 108 -3.77 -0.76 5.22
CA LYS A 108 -4.50 -2.00 4.98
C LYS A 108 -3.54 -3.06 4.44
N GLY A 109 -3.57 -4.25 5.02
CA GLY A 109 -2.76 -5.41 4.61
C GLY A 109 -3.56 -6.69 4.58
N LYS A 110 -2.96 -7.74 4.01
CA LYS A 110 -3.48 -9.11 4.05
C LYS A 110 -2.46 -10.02 4.72
N VAL A 111 -2.93 -10.89 5.60
CA VAL A 111 -2.06 -11.80 6.34
C VAL A 111 -1.59 -12.92 5.43
N LYS A 112 -0.27 -13.01 5.19
CA LYS A 112 0.33 -14.09 4.38
C LYS A 112 0.71 -15.30 5.23
N TYR A 113 1.30 -15.06 6.39
CA TYR A 113 1.76 -16.07 7.33
C TYR A 113 1.47 -15.59 8.75
N SER A 114 0.99 -16.49 9.60
CA SER A 114 0.77 -16.25 11.03
C SER A 114 1.44 -17.38 11.77
N TRP A 115 2.50 -17.07 12.51
CA TRP A 115 3.18 -18.03 13.39
C TRP A 115 2.61 -17.84 14.79
N GLN A 116 1.77 -18.77 15.22
CA GLN A 116 1.27 -18.85 16.58
C GLN A 116 2.27 -19.69 17.38
N GLY A 117 3.21 -19.02 18.04
CA GLY A 117 4.05 -19.61 19.08
C GLY A 117 3.35 -19.54 20.42
#